data_AF-A0A9W7BYU8-F1
#
_entry.id   AF-A0A9W7BYU8-F1
#
_cell.length_a   1.000
_cell.length_b   1.000
_cell.length_c   1.000
_cell.angle_alpha   90.00
_cell.angle_beta   90.00
_cell.angle_gamma   90.00
#
_symmetry.space_group_name_H-M   'P 1'
#
loop_
_entity.id
_entity.type
_entity.pdbx_description
1 polymer ?
#
loop_
_entity_poly.entity_id
_entity_poly.type
_entity_poly.pdbx_seq_one_letter_code
_entity_poly.pdbx_strand_id
1 'polypeptide(L)'
;ADDNTLLILKVIEDSFEAEGGNQHPALCHLYCHLCELSPFPEKALPAADTLRTLMPSCGHLVHMPSHIDAWVGQWKEGMDANIAAVVADDKYVEQSGNDSQFYKFYRMHNHHFVVWCAMHDGQYEVAMKFARKMEATLPAGDKDSGVQFMLAGIIPMGAVFLESYLSMPWHVMVRFGKWDDIIAEPIKEDKTVFATTVCTQHYARGVAFASKGMVAEAEAEQALFKEAIKNPALAGRMQHNNKTYCPPEEGPSLLEVSSAILDGEVEYRKQFLAKEKGDAADFKVAFDHLRRAVQLSLDLAYNEPWGQMQPVRHILGALLLEQGEIAEAEAVYRADIKLWKDNMWGVLGLKNTLEAKGGVEDEVKAMADLFAERSKRADIVPSKTCFCAQNSIKEDKCCKN
;
A
#
# COMPACT_ATOMS: atom_id res chain seq x y z
N ALA A 1 5.83 -4.22 25.38
CA ALA A 1 6.43 -5.56 25.48
C ALA A 1 6.05 -6.11 26.85
N ASP A 2 5.50 -7.32 26.90
CA ASP A 2 5.39 -8.04 28.16
C ASP A 2 6.79 -8.58 28.57
N ASP A 3 6.91 -9.12 29.78
CA ASP A 3 8.18 -9.65 30.28
C ASP A 3 8.72 -10.80 29.42
N ASN A 4 7.84 -11.54 28.74
CA ASN A 4 8.22 -12.64 27.85
C ASN A 4 8.93 -12.14 26.60
N THR A 5 8.47 -11.04 26.00
CA THR A 5 9.08 -10.45 24.80
C THR A 5 10.54 -10.05 25.07
N LEU A 6 10.81 -9.40 26.21
CA LEU A 6 12.16 -8.98 26.59
C LEU A 6 13.06 -10.17 26.95
N LEU A 7 12.50 -11.22 27.55
CA LEU A 7 13.23 -12.46 27.79
C LEU A 7 13.63 -13.14 26.49
N ILE A 8 12.72 -13.26 25.51
CA ILE A 8 13.01 -13.85 24.20
C ILE A 8 14.10 -13.04 23.48
N LEU A 9 14.00 -11.70 23.52
CA LEU A 9 15.02 -10.82 22.95
C LEU A 9 16.40 -11.14 23.50
N LYS A 10 16.52 -11.16 24.83
CA LYS A 10 17.77 -11.47 25.50
C LYS A 10 18.29 -12.86 25.15
N VAL A 11 17.43 -13.88 25.13
CA VAL A 11 17.83 -15.25 24.79
C VAL A 11 18.38 -15.33 23.36
N ILE A 12 17.76 -14.65 22.40
CA ILE A 12 18.26 -14.62 21.02
C ILE A 12 19.58 -13.85 20.93
N GLU A 13 19.70 -12.69 21.56
CA GLU A 13 20.93 -11.89 21.59
C GLU A 13 22.09 -12.67 22.24
N ASP A 14 21.86 -13.32 23.39
CA ASP A 14 22.85 -14.19 24.04
C ASP A 14 23.24 -15.38 23.13
N SER A 15 22.30 -15.90 22.33
CA SER A 15 22.55 -17.00 21.39
C SER A 15 23.38 -16.57 20.17
N PHE A 16 23.36 -15.29 19.78
CA PHE A 16 24.19 -14.79 18.69
C PHE A 16 25.67 -14.74 19.03
N GLU A 17 26.02 -14.67 20.32
CA GLU A 17 27.40 -14.69 20.81
C GLU A 17 28.03 -16.09 20.78
N ALA A 18 27.23 -17.14 20.62
CA ALA A 18 27.74 -18.49 20.43
C ALA A 18 28.37 -18.65 19.04
N GLU A 19 29.32 -19.59 18.91
CA GLU A 19 29.98 -19.87 17.62
C GLU A 19 28.94 -20.22 16.52
N GLY A 20 28.92 -19.43 15.45
CA GLY A 20 27.96 -19.57 14.35
C GLY A 20 26.53 -19.11 14.64
N GLY A 21 26.25 -18.60 15.85
CA GLY A 21 24.91 -18.15 16.26
C GLY A 21 24.36 -17.05 15.35
N ASN A 22 25.18 -16.04 15.05
CA ASN A 22 24.84 -14.95 14.13
C ASN A 22 24.68 -15.36 12.66
N GLN A 23 24.94 -16.62 12.31
CA GLN A 23 24.70 -17.21 11.00
C GLN A 23 23.64 -18.33 11.05
N HIS A 24 22.99 -18.54 12.19
CA HIS A 24 21.97 -19.56 12.32
C HIS A 24 20.64 -19.07 11.73
N PRO A 25 20.08 -19.72 10.69
CA PRO A 25 18.94 -19.19 9.93
C PRO A 25 17.71 -18.97 10.81
N ALA A 26 17.45 -19.87 11.77
CA ALA A 26 16.31 -19.73 12.66
C ALA A 26 16.48 -18.57 13.65
N LEU A 27 17.70 -18.27 14.12
CA LEU A 27 17.92 -17.17 15.07
C LEU A 27 17.78 -15.83 14.34
N CYS A 28 18.40 -15.69 13.17
CA CYS A 28 18.25 -14.50 12.34
C CYS A 28 16.78 -14.23 11.97
N HIS A 29 16.06 -15.29 11.57
CA HIS A 29 14.62 -15.22 11.26
C HIS A 29 13.77 -14.76 12.45
N LEU A 30 13.92 -15.41 13.61
CA LEU A 30 13.16 -15.06 14.80
C LEU A 30 13.48 -13.64 15.30
N TYR A 31 14.73 -13.21 15.17
CA TYR A 31 15.14 -11.85 15.53
C TYR A 31 14.48 -10.80 14.64
N CYS A 32 14.37 -11.05 13.32
CA CYS A 32 13.63 -10.16 12.42
C CYS A 32 12.18 -9.98 12.88
N HIS A 33 11.44 -11.09 13.08
CA HIS A 33 10.05 -11.04 13.57
C HIS A 33 9.91 -10.35 14.94
N LEU A 34 10.87 -10.55 15.84
CA LEU A 34 10.81 -9.92 17.15
C LEU A 34 11.02 -8.40 17.07
N CYS A 35 11.83 -7.94 16.11
CA CYS A 35 12.24 -6.55 16.01
C CYS A 35 11.40 -5.69 15.06
N GLU A 36 10.66 -6.27 14.10
CA GLU A 36 9.93 -5.54 13.04
C GLU A 36 8.97 -4.47 13.60
N LEU A 37 8.26 -4.74 14.69
CA LEU A 37 7.39 -3.77 15.38
C LEU A 37 8.01 -3.10 16.62
N SER A 38 9.29 -3.29 16.86
CA SER A 38 9.95 -2.68 18.00
C SER A 38 10.17 -1.17 17.77
N PRO A 39 10.45 -0.39 18.82
CA PRO A 39 10.92 0.99 18.65
C PRO A 39 12.29 1.12 17.94
N PHE A 40 13.01 0.00 17.76
CA PHE A 40 14.39 -0.05 17.26
C PHE A 40 14.58 -1.17 16.21
N PRO A 41 13.79 -1.20 15.12
CA PRO A 41 13.86 -2.27 14.11
C PRO A 41 15.26 -2.40 13.48
N GLU A 42 16.03 -1.31 13.42
CA GLU A 42 17.39 -1.28 12.88
C GLU A 42 18.36 -2.23 13.59
N LYS A 43 18.07 -2.65 14.82
CA LYS A 43 18.88 -3.67 15.53
C LYS A 43 18.96 -4.99 14.78
N ALA A 44 17.91 -5.34 14.04
CA ALA A 44 17.84 -6.60 13.31
C ALA A 44 18.49 -6.56 11.92
N LEU A 45 18.99 -5.41 11.46
CA LEU A 45 19.63 -5.29 10.13
C LEU A 45 20.76 -6.30 9.91
N PRO A 46 21.71 -6.53 10.84
CA PRO A 46 22.75 -7.54 10.63
C PRO A 46 22.20 -8.97 10.44
N ALA A 47 21.12 -9.31 11.16
CA ALA A 47 20.45 -10.59 11.03
C ALA A 47 19.68 -10.70 9.70
N ALA A 48 18.99 -9.62 9.30
CA ALA A 48 18.29 -9.50 8.03
C ALA A 48 19.27 -9.67 6.84
N ASP A 49 20.41 -8.97 6.87
CA ASP A 49 21.44 -9.05 5.83
C ASP A 49 22.03 -10.47 5.70
N THR A 50 22.25 -11.13 6.84
CA THR A 50 22.70 -12.52 6.85
C THR A 50 21.66 -13.45 6.22
N LEU A 51 20.40 -13.33 6.65
CA LEU A 51 19.32 -14.22 6.22
C LEU A 51 19.04 -14.13 4.72
N ARG A 52 19.18 -12.93 4.14
CA ARG A 52 18.91 -12.62 2.72
C ARG A 52 19.62 -13.55 1.74
N THR A 53 20.78 -14.09 2.11
CA THR A 53 21.60 -14.95 1.23
C THR A 53 21.85 -16.35 1.76
N LEU A 54 21.53 -16.61 3.02
CA LEU A 54 21.88 -17.86 3.71
C LEU A 54 21.12 -19.08 3.16
N MET A 55 19.85 -18.90 2.77
CA MET A 55 18.96 -19.97 2.31
C MET A 55 18.25 -19.59 0.99
N PRO A 56 18.98 -19.42 -0.13
CA PRO A 56 18.49 -18.72 -1.33
C PRO A 56 17.37 -19.45 -2.10
N SER A 57 17.09 -20.72 -1.78
CA SER A 57 15.97 -21.48 -2.35
C SER A 57 14.75 -21.55 -1.42
N CYS A 58 14.78 -20.86 -0.27
CA CYS A 58 13.66 -20.76 0.66
C CYS A 58 13.03 -19.37 0.54
N GLY A 59 11.97 -19.24 -0.26
CA GLY A 59 11.27 -17.95 -0.47
C GLY A 59 10.94 -17.23 0.84
N HIS A 60 10.57 -17.98 1.89
CA HIS A 60 10.40 -17.43 3.24
C HIS A 60 11.60 -16.71 3.77
N LEU A 61 12.70 -17.41 3.94
CA LEU A 61 13.87 -16.82 4.55
C LEU A 61 14.47 -15.71 3.67
N VAL A 62 14.29 -15.79 2.35
CA VAL A 62 14.74 -14.74 1.43
C VAL A 62 13.92 -13.46 1.54
N HIS A 63 12.60 -13.54 1.77
CA HIS A 63 11.76 -12.33 1.91
C HIS A 63 11.89 -11.69 3.28
N MET A 64 12.02 -12.48 4.36
CA MET A 64 11.97 -12.02 5.75
C MET A 64 12.79 -10.75 6.07
N PRO A 65 13.98 -10.50 5.50
CA PRO A 65 14.68 -9.23 5.66
C PRO A 65 13.84 -7.99 5.33
N SER A 66 12.91 -8.07 4.38
CA SER A 66 12.07 -6.96 3.94
C SER A 66 11.16 -6.40 5.02
N HIS A 67 10.80 -7.21 6.01
CA HIS A 67 10.05 -6.76 7.17
C HIS A 67 10.82 -5.68 7.93
N ILE A 68 12.12 -5.89 8.17
CA ILE A 68 12.99 -4.88 8.78
C ILE A 68 13.26 -3.74 7.81
N ASP A 69 13.58 -4.04 6.54
CA ASP A 69 13.93 -3.05 5.53
C ASP A 69 12.83 -1.97 5.40
N ALA A 70 11.56 -2.37 5.35
CA ALA A 70 10.42 -1.45 5.25
C ALA A 70 10.35 -0.48 6.45
N TRP A 71 10.55 -0.96 7.68
CA TRP A 71 10.48 -0.14 8.89
C TRP A 71 11.65 0.82 9.08
N VAL A 72 12.81 0.50 8.49
CA VAL A 72 13.96 1.40 8.47
C VAL A 72 13.97 2.30 7.22
N GLY A 73 13.04 2.11 6.30
CA GLY A 73 12.91 2.91 5.08
C GLY A 73 13.83 2.47 3.93
N GLN A 74 14.39 1.26 3.99
CA GLN A 74 15.15 0.59 2.95
C GLN A 74 14.22 -0.06 1.90
N TRP A 75 13.35 0.77 1.29
CA TRP A 75 12.29 0.32 0.38
C TRP A 75 12.82 -0.47 -0.82
N LYS A 76 13.99 -0.10 -1.33
CA LYS A 76 14.63 -0.81 -2.46
C LYS A 76 15.06 -2.22 -2.04
N GLU A 77 15.70 -2.35 -0.89
CA GLU A 77 16.23 -3.60 -0.37
C GLU A 77 15.10 -4.58 -0.06
N GLY A 78 14.00 -4.06 0.53
CA GLY A 78 12.78 -4.84 0.75
C GLY A 78 12.14 -5.30 -0.55
N MET A 79 12.09 -4.44 -1.57
CA MET A 79 11.61 -4.81 -2.92
C MET A 79 12.48 -5.91 -3.54
N ASP A 80 13.81 -5.75 -3.53
CA ASP A 80 14.75 -6.70 -4.15
C ASP A 80 14.71 -8.08 -3.46
N ALA A 81 14.63 -8.12 -2.12
CA ALA A 81 14.46 -9.38 -1.38
C ALA A 81 13.19 -10.12 -1.80
N ASN A 82 12.08 -9.41 -1.94
CA ASN A 82 10.82 -10.04 -2.33
C ASN A 82 10.80 -10.48 -3.80
N ILE A 83 11.47 -9.74 -4.70
CA ILE A 83 11.67 -10.21 -6.08
C ILE A 83 12.46 -11.53 -6.07
N ALA A 84 13.54 -11.61 -5.28
CA ALA A 84 14.32 -12.84 -5.15
C ALA A 84 13.52 -13.99 -4.53
N ALA A 85 12.70 -13.70 -3.52
CA ALA A 85 11.81 -14.68 -2.88
C ALA A 85 10.78 -15.23 -3.87
N VAL A 86 10.14 -14.38 -4.67
CA VAL A 86 9.21 -14.80 -5.72
C VAL A 86 9.91 -15.71 -6.74
N VAL A 87 11.15 -15.40 -7.15
CA VAL A 87 11.93 -16.25 -8.04
C VAL A 87 12.22 -17.62 -7.41
N ALA A 88 12.56 -17.65 -6.12
CA ALA A 88 12.80 -18.91 -5.39
C ALA A 88 11.52 -19.77 -5.31
N ASP A 89 10.38 -19.14 -4.99
CA ASP A 89 9.10 -19.82 -4.91
C ASP A 89 8.61 -20.34 -6.27
N ASP A 90 8.77 -19.56 -7.34
CA ASP A 90 8.44 -19.99 -8.70
C ASP A 90 9.19 -21.27 -9.07
N LYS A 91 10.50 -21.31 -8.79
CA LYS A 91 11.35 -22.48 -9.04
C LYS A 91 10.91 -23.68 -8.21
N TYR A 92 10.51 -23.47 -6.95
CA TYR A 92 9.99 -24.55 -6.12
C TYR A 92 8.68 -25.11 -6.67
N VAL A 93 7.74 -24.28 -7.13
CA VAL A 93 6.49 -24.74 -7.76
C VAL A 93 6.79 -25.53 -9.04
N GLU A 94 7.67 -25.01 -9.90
CA GLU A 94 8.07 -25.68 -11.14
C GLU A 94 8.62 -27.09 -10.87
N GLN A 95 9.44 -27.24 -9.83
CA GLN A 95 10.08 -28.52 -9.49
C GLN A 95 9.16 -29.49 -8.75
N SER A 96 8.34 -28.99 -7.83
CA SER A 96 7.54 -29.83 -6.93
C SER A 96 6.12 -30.09 -7.45
N GLY A 97 5.61 -29.23 -8.34
CA GLY A 97 4.19 -29.19 -8.69
C GLY A 97 3.26 -28.74 -7.56
N ASN A 98 3.80 -28.24 -6.43
CA ASN A 98 3.00 -27.81 -5.29
C ASN A 98 2.31 -26.48 -5.57
N ASP A 99 1.05 -26.55 -5.99
CA ASP A 99 0.19 -25.40 -6.27
C ASP A 99 -0.99 -25.29 -5.29
N SER A 100 -0.77 -25.73 -4.04
CA SER A 100 -1.82 -25.74 -3.01
C SER A 100 -2.29 -24.33 -2.63
N GLN A 101 -3.56 -24.21 -2.18
CA GLN A 101 -4.16 -22.96 -1.69
C GLN A 101 -3.29 -22.27 -0.64
N PHE A 102 -2.80 -23.06 0.32
CA PHE A 102 -1.96 -22.56 1.41
C PHE A 102 -0.63 -22.00 0.89
N TYR A 103 0.03 -22.73 -0.01
CA TYR A 103 1.31 -22.27 -0.55
C TYR A 103 1.15 -21.07 -1.50
N LYS A 104 0.03 -20.97 -2.24
CA LYS A 104 -0.30 -19.75 -2.99
C LYS A 104 -0.49 -18.55 -2.08
N PHE A 105 -1.24 -18.69 -0.99
CA PHE A 105 -1.42 -17.61 -0.02
C PHE A 105 -0.08 -17.12 0.51
N TYR A 106 0.78 -18.06 0.86
CA TYR A 106 2.13 -17.80 1.31
C TYR A 106 2.94 -17.02 0.26
N ARG A 107 2.90 -17.42 -1.02
CA ARG A 107 3.58 -16.70 -2.12
C ARG A 107 3.00 -15.31 -2.39
N MET A 108 1.68 -15.13 -2.27
CA MET A 108 1.05 -13.83 -2.53
C MET A 108 1.54 -12.73 -1.60
N HIS A 109 1.96 -13.08 -0.38
CA HIS A 109 2.59 -12.14 0.55
C HIS A 109 3.88 -11.55 -0.03
N ASN A 110 4.75 -12.39 -0.64
CA ASN A 110 6.00 -11.92 -1.26
C ASN A 110 5.71 -10.98 -2.44
N HIS A 111 4.73 -11.33 -3.29
CA HIS A 111 4.33 -10.43 -4.37
C HIS A 111 3.76 -9.11 -3.85
N HIS A 112 2.91 -9.16 -2.82
CA HIS A 112 2.31 -7.99 -2.21
C HIS A 112 3.39 -7.04 -1.66
N PHE A 113 4.46 -7.58 -1.05
CA PHE A 113 5.61 -6.79 -0.61
C PHE A 113 6.32 -6.09 -1.76
N VAL A 114 6.54 -6.77 -2.89
CA VAL A 114 7.11 -6.11 -4.09
C VAL A 114 6.24 -4.92 -4.48
N VAL A 115 4.91 -5.11 -4.55
CA VAL A 115 3.96 -4.05 -4.91
C VAL A 115 4.06 -2.88 -3.93
N TRP A 116 4.02 -3.16 -2.62
CA TRP A 116 4.05 -2.13 -1.58
C TRP A 116 5.36 -1.33 -1.57
N CYS A 117 6.50 -2.01 -1.56
CA CYS A 117 7.81 -1.36 -1.60
C CYS A 117 8.00 -0.55 -2.89
N ALA A 118 7.59 -1.09 -4.05
CA ALA A 118 7.65 -0.37 -5.32
C ALA A 118 6.76 0.88 -5.34
N MET A 119 5.57 0.84 -4.71
CA MET A 119 4.71 2.02 -4.54
C MET A 119 5.34 3.09 -3.63
N HIS A 120 6.10 2.70 -2.61
CA HIS A 120 6.85 3.62 -1.75
C HIS A 120 8.08 4.20 -2.45
N ASP A 121 8.73 3.44 -3.32
CA ASP A 121 9.94 3.85 -4.07
C ASP A 121 9.63 4.53 -5.43
N GLY A 122 8.36 4.67 -5.78
CA GLY A 122 7.93 5.36 -7.00
C GLY A 122 8.07 4.56 -8.30
N GLN A 123 8.16 3.23 -8.21
CA GLN A 123 8.35 2.32 -9.35
C GLN A 123 7.01 1.72 -9.82
N TYR A 124 6.31 2.45 -10.70
CA TYR A 124 5.03 2.02 -11.27
C TYR A 124 5.15 0.70 -12.05
N GLU A 125 6.19 0.57 -12.89
CA GLU A 125 6.32 -0.58 -13.79
C GLU A 125 6.55 -1.87 -13.00
N VAL A 126 7.37 -1.81 -11.95
CA VAL A 126 7.61 -2.95 -11.05
C VAL A 126 6.35 -3.28 -10.26
N ALA A 127 5.68 -2.28 -9.67
CA ALA A 127 4.46 -2.49 -8.90
C ALA A 127 3.36 -3.14 -9.78
N MET A 128 3.13 -2.62 -10.99
CA MET A 128 2.11 -3.13 -11.90
C MET A 128 2.46 -4.53 -12.39
N LYS A 129 3.71 -4.79 -12.75
CA LYS A 129 4.18 -6.12 -13.17
C LYS A 129 3.86 -7.18 -12.12
N PHE A 130 4.17 -6.93 -10.85
CA PHE A 130 3.92 -7.90 -9.78
C PHE A 130 2.45 -7.99 -9.40
N ALA A 131 1.70 -6.88 -9.41
CA ALA A 131 0.25 -6.89 -9.21
C ALA A 131 -0.47 -7.75 -10.29
N ARG A 132 -0.11 -7.61 -11.57
CA ARG A 132 -0.65 -8.45 -12.65
C ARG A 132 -0.19 -9.89 -12.57
N LYS A 133 1.05 -10.13 -12.09
CA LYS A 133 1.52 -11.49 -11.82
C LYS A 133 0.69 -12.16 -10.73
N MET A 134 0.27 -11.44 -9.68
CA MET A 134 -0.66 -11.95 -8.66
C MET A 134 -1.99 -12.33 -9.28
N GLU A 135 -2.59 -11.43 -10.08
CA GLU A 135 -3.84 -11.71 -10.79
C GLU A 135 -3.74 -12.96 -11.68
N ALA A 136 -2.66 -13.11 -12.43
CA ALA A 136 -2.42 -14.27 -13.29
C ALA A 136 -2.16 -15.58 -12.51
N THR A 137 -1.65 -15.49 -11.28
CA THR A 137 -1.38 -16.66 -10.41
C THR A 137 -2.64 -17.13 -9.66
N LEU A 138 -3.62 -16.23 -9.53
CA LEU A 138 -4.91 -16.45 -8.88
C LEU A 138 -6.07 -16.39 -9.91
N PRO A 139 -6.00 -17.09 -11.06
CA PRO A 139 -7.02 -16.92 -12.08
C PRO A 139 -8.36 -17.40 -11.55
N ALA A 140 -9.32 -16.49 -11.55
CA ALA A 140 -10.72 -16.83 -11.38
C ALA A 140 -11.36 -16.75 -12.77
N GLY A 141 -11.82 -17.90 -13.26
CA GLY A 141 -12.59 -17.97 -14.50
C GLY A 141 -11.97 -18.68 -15.70
N ASP A 142 -11.07 -19.65 -15.54
CA ASP A 142 -10.96 -20.69 -16.58
C ASP A 142 -12.13 -21.65 -16.47
N LYS A 143 -12.67 -22.07 -17.64
CA LYS A 143 -13.87 -22.92 -17.79
C LYS A 143 -13.79 -24.25 -17.02
N ASP A 144 -12.61 -24.58 -16.48
CA ASP A 144 -12.32 -25.83 -15.78
C ASP A 144 -11.70 -25.67 -14.36
N SER A 145 -11.48 -24.47 -13.76
CA SER A 145 -10.83 -24.42 -12.42
C SER A 145 -10.86 -23.14 -11.56
N GLY A 146 -10.97 -21.92 -12.10
CA GLY A 146 -10.68 -20.71 -11.30
C GLY A 146 -11.72 -20.31 -10.24
N VAL A 147 -13.01 -20.47 -10.55
CA VAL A 147 -14.10 -20.18 -9.58
C VAL A 147 -14.19 -21.27 -8.52
N GLN A 148 -13.99 -22.54 -8.91
CA GLN A 148 -13.87 -23.64 -7.97
C GLN A 148 -12.69 -23.44 -7.03
N PHE A 149 -11.56 -22.96 -7.54
CA PHE A 149 -10.40 -22.64 -6.72
C PHE A 149 -10.74 -21.61 -5.62
N MET A 150 -11.45 -20.53 -5.94
CA MET A 150 -11.83 -19.52 -4.94
C MET A 150 -12.85 -20.06 -3.93
N LEU A 151 -13.78 -20.92 -4.36
CA LEU A 151 -14.90 -21.38 -3.54
C LEU A 151 -14.74 -22.80 -2.96
N ALA A 152 -13.60 -23.48 -3.18
CA ALA A 152 -13.40 -24.86 -2.74
C ALA A 152 -13.23 -24.99 -1.21
N GLY A 153 -13.90 -26.00 -0.63
CA GLY A 153 -13.76 -26.41 0.78
C GLY A 153 -15.01 -26.17 1.63
N ILE A 154 -15.02 -26.70 2.86
CA ILE A 154 -16.05 -26.37 3.87
C ILE A 154 -15.93 -24.89 4.29
N ILE A 155 -14.71 -24.37 4.28
CA ILE A 155 -14.40 -22.94 4.41
C ILE A 155 -13.65 -22.55 3.12
N PRO A 156 -14.16 -21.60 2.32
CA PRO A 156 -13.57 -21.24 1.03
C PRO A 156 -12.31 -20.37 1.25
N MET A 157 -11.20 -21.00 1.63
CA MET A 157 -9.93 -20.32 1.97
C MET A 157 -9.45 -19.39 0.85
N GLY A 158 -9.67 -19.74 -0.42
CA GLY A 158 -9.33 -18.88 -1.56
C GLY A 158 -10.13 -17.58 -1.56
N ALA A 159 -11.46 -17.65 -1.46
CA ALA A 159 -12.31 -16.47 -1.37
C ALA A 159 -12.01 -15.64 -0.12
N VAL A 160 -11.67 -16.29 0.98
CA VAL A 160 -11.38 -15.61 2.25
C VAL A 160 -10.04 -14.89 2.21
N PHE A 161 -8.95 -15.54 1.78
CA PHE A 161 -7.59 -15.02 1.96
C PHE A 161 -6.87 -14.64 0.67
N LEU A 162 -7.34 -15.09 -0.49
CA LEU A 162 -6.67 -14.84 -1.77
C LEU A 162 -7.34 -13.76 -2.61
N GLU A 163 -8.65 -13.58 -2.47
CA GLU A 163 -9.41 -12.72 -3.38
C GLU A 163 -8.98 -11.25 -3.31
N SER A 164 -8.68 -10.74 -2.12
CA SER A 164 -8.26 -9.37 -1.91
C SER A 164 -7.00 -9.00 -2.71
N TYR A 165 -6.11 -9.96 -2.99
CA TYR A 165 -4.93 -9.73 -3.83
C TYR A 165 -5.24 -9.45 -5.30
N LEU A 166 -6.43 -9.82 -5.78
CA LEU A 166 -6.87 -9.48 -7.14
C LEU A 166 -7.16 -7.98 -7.30
N SER A 167 -7.27 -7.25 -6.18
CA SER A 167 -7.48 -5.80 -6.17
C SER A 167 -6.19 -4.98 -6.37
N MET A 168 -5.01 -5.61 -6.29
CA MET A 168 -3.72 -4.91 -6.31
C MET A 168 -3.51 -4.01 -7.54
N PRO A 169 -3.86 -4.40 -8.79
CA PRO A 169 -3.70 -3.53 -9.94
C PRO A 169 -4.44 -2.18 -9.78
N TRP A 170 -5.63 -2.18 -9.19
CA TRP A 170 -6.41 -0.97 -8.95
C TRP A 170 -5.70 -0.04 -7.96
N HIS A 171 -5.15 -0.58 -6.88
CA HIS A 171 -4.37 0.22 -5.91
C HIS A 171 -3.12 0.84 -6.54
N VAL A 172 -2.39 0.08 -7.37
CA VAL A 172 -1.23 0.59 -8.10
C VAL A 172 -1.63 1.72 -9.04
N MET A 173 -2.67 1.52 -9.85
CA MET A 173 -3.13 2.56 -10.78
C MET A 173 -3.56 3.84 -10.04
N VAL A 174 -4.26 3.72 -8.91
CA VAL A 174 -4.67 4.88 -8.10
C VAL A 174 -3.46 5.63 -7.57
N ARG A 175 -2.48 4.92 -7.02
CA ARG A 175 -1.25 5.52 -6.48
C ARG A 175 -0.49 6.34 -7.51
N PHE A 176 -0.44 5.87 -8.75
CA PHE A 176 0.32 6.49 -9.84
C PHE A 176 -0.51 7.35 -10.78
N GLY A 177 -1.76 7.64 -10.42
CA GLY A 177 -2.61 8.55 -11.18
C GLY A 177 -2.98 8.07 -12.59
N LYS A 178 -3.06 6.75 -12.78
CA LYS A 178 -3.38 6.13 -14.08
C LYS A 178 -4.89 6.15 -14.34
N TRP A 179 -5.46 7.35 -14.35
CA TRP A 179 -6.90 7.57 -14.37
C TRP A 179 -7.57 7.01 -15.62
N ASP A 180 -6.96 7.20 -16.79
CA ASP A 180 -7.48 6.67 -18.05
C ASP A 180 -7.41 5.14 -18.09
N ASP A 181 -6.33 4.55 -17.58
CA ASP A 181 -6.18 3.09 -17.49
C ASP A 181 -7.23 2.50 -16.55
N ILE A 182 -7.52 3.12 -15.40
CA ILE A 182 -8.59 2.70 -14.48
C ILE A 182 -9.96 2.71 -15.16
N ILE A 183 -10.24 3.75 -15.95
CA ILE A 183 -11.54 3.88 -16.63
C ILE A 183 -11.68 2.83 -17.74
N ALA A 184 -10.58 2.49 -18.40
CA ALA A 184 -10.53 1.50 -19.48
C ALA A 184 -10.39 0.04 -18.98
N GLU A 185 -9.95 -0.17 -17.74
CA GLU A 185 -9.72 -1.48 -17.16
C GLU A 185 -11.01 -2.33 -17.15
N PRO A 186 -10.98 -3.58 -17.66
CA PRO A 186 -12.11 -4.48 -17.59
C PRO A 186 -12.55 -4.75 -16.14
N ILE A 187 -13.83 -4.58 -15.87
CA ILE A 187 -14.41 -4.86 -14.55
C ILE A 187 -14.69 -6.35 -14.37
N LYS A 188 -14.56 -6.83 -13.13
CA LYS A 188 -15.09 -8.15 -12.75
C LYS A 188 -16.58 -8.03 -12.45
N GLU A 189 -17.38 -8.96 -12.94
CA GLU A 189 -18.85 -8.93 -12.80
C GLU A 189 -19.40 -9.93 -11.78
N ASP A 190 -18.69 -11.05 -11.54
CA ASP A 190 -19.12 -12.06 -10.56
C ASP A 190 -18.90 -11.55 -9.12
N LYS A 191 -19.95 -10.96 -8.57
CA LYS A 191 -19.96 -10.39 -7.22
C LYS A 191 -19.82 -11.44 -6.12
N THR A 192 -20.08 -12.71 -6.40
CA THR A 192 -19.90 -13.78 -5.40
C THR A 192 -18.43 -14.19 -5.32
N VAL A 193 -17.74 -14.25 -6.45
CA VAL A 193 -16.33 -14.63 -6.49
C VAL A 193 -15.45 -13.45 -6.12
N PHE A 194 -15.69 -12.27 -6.69
CA PHE A 194 -14.82 -11.09 -6.64
C PHE A 194 -15.36 -9.99 -5.74
N ALA A 195 -15.95 -10.33 -4.59
CA ALA A 195 -16.70 -9.36 -3.79
C ALA A 195 -15.85 -8.15 -3.36
N THR A 196 -14.61 -8.37 -2.90
CA THR A 196 -13.70 -7.27 -2.51
C THR A 196 -13.21 -6.50 -3.73
N THR A 197 -12.82 -7.20 -4.79
CA THR A 197 -12.32 -6.60 -6.05
C THR A 197 -13.37 -5.72 -6.72
N VAL A 198 -14.65 -6.15 -6.70
CA VAL A 198 -15.78 -5.36 -7.21
C VAL A 198 -15.97 -4.08 -6.39
N CYS A 199 -15.74 -4.11 -5.08
CA CYS A 199 -15.73 -2.87 -4.31
C CYS A 199 -14.54 -2.00 -4.71
N THR A 200 -13.32 -2.56 -4.78
CA THR A 200 -12.11 -1.80 -5.09
C THR A 200 -12.13 -1.18 -6.50
N GLN A 201 -12.70 -1.84 -7.51
CA GLN A 201 -12.81 -1.27 -8.86
C GLN A 201 -13.74 -0.04 -8.88
N HIS A 202 -14.86 -0.05 -8.17
CA HIS A 202 -15.76 1.11 -8.06
C HIS A 202 -15.10 2.25 -7.29
N TYR A 203 -14.36 1.93 -6.22
CA TYR A 203 -13.53 2.90 -5.50
C TYR A 203 -12.51 3.57 -6.43
N ALA A 204 -11.71 2.78 -7.16
CA ALA A 204 -10.66 3.29 -8.02
C ALA A 204 -11.25 4.16 -9.16
N ARG A 205 -12.34 3.71 -9.79
CA ARG A 205 -13.03 4.47 -10.85
C ARG A 205 -13.65 5.76 -10.33
N GLY A 206 -14.25 5.73 -9.14
CA GLY A 206 -14.77 6.93 -8.50
C GLY A 206 -13.69 7.98 -8.23
N VAL A 207 -12.54 7.56 -7.69
CA VAL A 207 -11.36 8.43 -7.51
C VAL A 207 -10.82 8.94 -8.85
N ALA A 208 -10.77 8.10 -9.88
CA ALA A 208 -10.31 8.49 -11.22
C ALA A 208 -11.22 9.54 -11.86
N PHE A 209 -12.54 9.34 -11.85
CA PHE A 209 -13.49 10.32 -12.36
C PHE A 209 -13.45 11.63 -11.56
N ALA A 210 -13.36 11.57 -10.23
CA ALA A 210 -13.19 12.75 -9.39
C ALA A 210 -11.89 13.49 -9.73
N SER A 211 -10.78 12.78 -9.92
CA SER A 211 -9.49 13.39 -10.29
C SER A 211 -9.53 14.07 -11.66
N LYS A 212 -10.35 13.57 -12.58
CA LYS A 212 -10.60 14.15 -13.93
C LYS A 212 -11.66 15.25 -13.96
N GLY A 213 -12.28 15.60 -12.82
CA GLY A 213 -13.37 16.60 -12.77
C GLY A 213 -14.73 16.09 -13.24
N MET A 214 -14.86 14.79 -13.50
CA MET A 214 -16.10 14.12 -13.93
C MET A 214 -16.94 13.73 -12.70
N VAL A 215 -17.44 14.75 -12.00
CA VAL A 215 -18.10 14.57 -10.69
C VAL A 215 -19.33 13.67 -10.76
N ALA A 216 -20.16 13.80 -11.80
CA ALA A 216 -21.40 13.02 -11.91
C ALA A 216 -21.09 11.51 -12.04
N GLU A 217 -20.07 11.17 -12.83
CA GLU A 217 -19.57 9.82 -13.00
C GLU A 217 -18.92 9.30 -11.71
N ALA A 218 -18.19 10.17 -10.99
CA ALA A 218 -17.61 9.83 -9.71
C ALA A 218 -18.68 9.53 -8.63
N GLU A 219 -19.75 10.32 -8.57
CA GLU A 219 -20.90 10.09 -7.69
C GLU A 219 -21.65 8.79 -8.07
N ALA A 220 -21.72 8.46 -9.37
CA ALA A 220 -22.31 7.19 -9.83
C ALA A 220 -21.47 5.98 -9.36
N GLU A 221 -20.14 6.01 -9.52
CA GLU A 221 -19.25 4.96 -9.02
C GLU A 221 -19.26 4.89 -7.47
N GLN A 222 -19.39 6.02 -6.78
CA GLN A 222 -19.55 6.06 -5.32
C GLN A 222 -20.85 5.36 -4.87
N ALA A 223 -21.95 5.57 -5.60
CA ALA A 223 -23.20 4.86 -5.31
C ALA A 223 -23.07 3.34 -5.55
N LEU A 224 -22.39 2.94 -6.64
CA LEU A 224 -22.10 1.54 -6.94
C LEU A 224 -21.18 0.89 -5.90
N PHE A 225 -20.17 1.61 -5.42
CA PHE A 225 -19.33 1.19 -4.30
C PHE A 225 -20.19 0.91 -3.05
N LYS A 226 -21.01 1.89 -2.64
CA LYS A 226 -21.88 1.80 -1.45
C LYS A 226 -22.87 0.63 -1.54
N GLU A 227 -23.31 0.27 -2.75
CA GLU A 227 -24.12 -0.92 -2.96
C GLU A 227 -23.30 -2.21 -2.91
N ALA A 228 -22.10 -2.23 -3.50
CA ALA A 228 -21.22 -3.39 -3.51
C ALA A 228 -20.79 -3.81 -2.09
N ILE A 229 -20.58 -2.87 -1.15
CA ILE A 229 -20.17 -3.20 0.23
C ILE A 229 -21.23 -4.01 0.99
N LYS A 230 -22.50 -3.94 0.56
CA LYS A 230 -23.61 -4.67 1.19
C LYS A 230 -23.64 -6.14 0.79
N ASN A 231 -22.74 -6.57 -0.09
CA ASN A 231 -22.70 -7.92 -0.61
C ASN A 231 -22.35 -8.93 0.50
N PRO A 232 -23.22 -9.90 0.81
CA PRO A 232 -22.97 -10.87 1.86
C PRO A 232 -21.74 -11.76 1.59
N ALA A 233 -21.30 -11.86 0.33
CA ALA A 233 -20.09 -12.60 -0.01
C ALA A 233 -18.80 -11.99 0.57
N LEU A 234 -18.84 -10.73 1.04
CA LEU A 234 -17.73 -10.09 1.76
C LEU A 234 -17.53 -10.65 3.18
N ALA A 235 -18.53 -11.30 3.75
CA ALA A 235 -18.48 -11.77 5.12
C ALA A 235 -17.30 -12.73 5.34
N GLY A 236 -16.45 -12.38 6.30
CA GLY A 236 -15.27 -13.17 6.66
C GLY A 236 -14.09 -13.04 5.71
N ARG A 237 -14.16 -12.26 4.63
CA ARG A 237 -13.00 -12.02 3.74
C ARG A 237 -11.94 -11.20 4.43
N MET A 238 -10.69 -11.53 4.13
CA MET A 238 -9.49 -11.02 4.76
C MET A 238 -8.44 -10.63 3.72
N GLN A 239 -7.60 -9.67 4.10
CA GLN A 239 -6.28 -9.49 3.53
C GLN A 239 -5.30 -9.56 4.70
N HIS A 240 -4.62 -10.70 4.80
CA HIS A 240 -3.84 -11.09 5.98
C HIS A 240 -4.65 -10.93 7.28
N ASN A 241 -4.25 -10.00 8.16
CA ASN A 241 -4.83 -9.78 9.48
C ASN A 241 -6.05 -8.85 9.46
N ASN A 242 -6.32 -8.17 8.34
CA ASN A 242 -7.42 -7.22 8.23
C ASN A 242 -8.63 -7.82 7.53
N LYS A 243 -9.83 -7.58 8.06
CA LYS A 243 -11.07 -7.85 7.33
C LYS A 243 -11.11 -6.93 6.11
N THR A 244 -11.51 -7.46 4.95
CA THR A 244 -11.76 -6.59 3.78
C THR A 244 -12.95 -5.68 4.06
N TYR A 245 -13.99 -6.23 4.71
CA TYR A 245 -15.14 -5.47 5.19
C TYR A 245 -15.72 -6.09 6.46
N CYS A 246 -16.15 -5.22 7.37
CA CYS A 246 -17.11 -5.53 8.43
C CYS A 246 -17.94 -4.28 8.72
N PRO A 247 -19.13 -4.44 9.32
CA PRO A 247 -19.88 -3.30 9.83
C PRO A 247 -19.01 -2.44 10.78
N PRO A 248 -19.10 -1.10 10.71
CA PRO A 248 -18.25 -0.20 11.51
C PRO A 248 -18.30 -0.45 13.02
N GLU A 249 -19.44 -0.95 13.52
CA GLU A 249 -19.62 -1.33 14.93
C GLU A 249 -18.78 -2.55 15.37
N GLU A 250 -18.32 -3.37 14.42
CA GLU A 250 -17.46 -4.53 14.70
C GLU A 250 -15.97 -4.21 14.65
N GLY A 251 -15.60 -3.03 14.16
CA GLY A 251 -14.22 -2.57 14.05
C GLY A 251 -13.82 -2.07 12.66
N PRO A 252 -12.54 -1.74 12.46
CA PRO A 252 -12.02 -1.18 11.22
C PRO A 252 -11.88 -2.24 10.12
N SER A 253 -12.04 -1.82 8.86
CA SER A 253 -11.85 -2.68 7.69
C SER A 253 -11.30 -1.90 6.49
N LEU A 254 -10.74 -2.61 5.51
CA LEU A 254 -10.09 -2.00 4.34
C LEU A 254 -11.06 -1.19 3.47
N LEU A 255 -12.26 -1.72 3.25
CA LEU A 255 -13.27 -1.04 2.43
C LEU A 255 -13.89 0.17 3.15
N GLU A 256 -13.88 0.23 4.48
CA GLU A 256 -14.25 1.46 5.22
C GLU A 256 -13.24 2.59 4.98
N VAL A 257 -11.93 2.28 4.93
CA VAL A 257 -10.90 3.26 4.55
C VAL A 257 -11.15 3.75 3.12
N SER A 258 -11.38 2.83 2.19
CA SER A 258 -11.67 3.15 0.77
C SER A 258 -12.93 4.02 0.63
N SER A 259 -13.98 3.71 1.39
CA SER A 259 -15.23 4.48 1.44
C SER A 259 -14.98 5.94 1.87
N ALA A 260 -14.24 6.13 2.96
CA ALA A 260 -13.95 7.46 3.48
C ALA A 260 -13.03 8.28 2.54
N ILE A 261 -12.07 7.63 1.87
CA ILE A 261 -11.27 8.30 0.82
C ILE A 261 -12.17 8.73 -0.33
N LEU A 262 -13.02 7.83 -0.84
CA LEU A 262 -13.89 8.11 -1.99
C LEU A 262 -14.89 9.24 -1.70
N ASP A 263 -15.51 9.24 -0.52
CA ASP A 263 -16.37 10.33 -0.08
C ASP A 263 -15.60 11.66 -0.05
N GLY A 264 -14.38 11.65 0.49
CA GLY A 264 -13.51 12.83 0.56
C GLY A 264 -13.08 13.36 -0.81
N GLU A 265 -12.63 12.50 -1.72
CA GLU A 265 -12.16 12.85 -3.07
C GLU A 265 -13.29 13.42 -3.95
N VAL A 266 -14.47 12.79 -3.91
CA VAL A 266 -15.65 13.27 -4.67
C VAL A 266 -16.09 14.64 -4.16
N GLU A 267 -16.22 14.80 -2.85
CA GLU A 267 -16.62 16.09 -2.27
C GLU A 267 -15.55 17.16 -2.50
N TYR A 268 -14.26 16.81 -2.38
CA TYR A 268 -13.17 17.73 -2.68
C TYR A 268 -13.27 18.26 -4.11
N ARG A 269 -13.48 17.38 -5.11
CA ARG A 269 -13.56 17.82 -6.50
C ARG A 269 -14.77 18.71 -6.75
N LYS A 270 -15.91 18.44 -6.12
CA LYS A 270 -17.10 19.30 -6.21
C LYS A 270 -16.80 20.73 -5.78
N GLN A 271 -16.17 20.86 -4.62
CA GLN A 271 -15.81 22.16 -4.04
C GLN A 271 -14.70 22.85 -4.85
N PHE A 272 -13.75 22.07 -5.36
CA PHE A 272 -12.71 22.57 -6.26
C PHE A 272 -13.31 23.21 -7.52
N LEU A 273 -14.23 22.50 -8.20
CA LEU A 273 -14.86 23.01 -9.42
C LEU A 273 -15.80 24.19 -9.14
N ALA A 274 -16.48 24.21 -7.99
CA ALA A 274 -17.26 25.37 -7.57
C ALA A 274 -16.36 26.61 -7.39
N LYS A 275 -15.23 26.45 -6.69
CA LYS A 275 -14.23 27.51 -6.51
C LYS A 275 -13.68 28.02 -7.84
N GLU A 276 -13.37 27.14 -8.79
CA GLU A 276 -12.89 27.53 -10.13
C GLU A 276 -13.92 28.34 -10.93
N LYS A 277 -15.22 28.07 -10.73
CA LYS A 277 -16.31 28.85 -11.32
C LYS A 277 -16.55 30.20 -10.63
N GLY A 278 -15.90 30.44 -9.49
CA GLY A 278 -16.13 31.62 -8.65
C GLY A 278 -17.33 31.47 -7.71
N ASP A 279 -17.88 30.27 -7.58
CA ASP A 279 -18.94 29.97 -6.61
C ASP A 279 -18.35 29.83 -5.20
N ALA A 280 -19.20 29.94 -4.17
CA ALA A 280 -18.80 29.64 -2.81
C ALA A 280 -18.42 28.16 -2.68
N ALA A 281 -17.24 27.89 -2.12
CA ALA A 281 -16.71 26.54 -1.93
C ALA A 281 -16.30 26.34 -0.46
N ASP A 282 -16.69 25.21 0.11
CA ASP A 282 -16.35 24.79 1.47
C ASP A 282 -15.78 23.37 1.48
N PHE A 283 -14.48 23.26 1.71
CA PHE A 283 -13.76 21.98 1.72
C PHE A 283 -13.86 21.22 3.05
N LYS A 284 -14.56 21.77 4.06
CA LYS A 284 -14.62 21.17 5.40
C LYS A 284 -15.08 19.71 5.36
N VAL A 285 -16.17 19.42 4.65
CA VAL A 285 -16.73 18.06 4.57
C VAL A 285 -15.74 17.10 3.91
N ALA A 286 -15.11 17.52 2.81
CA ALA A 286 -14.08 16.73 2.13
C ALA A 286 -12.91 16.38 3.07
N PHE A 287 -12.38 17.37 3.81
CA PHE A 287 -11.29 17.13 4.74
C PHE A 287 -11.70 16.32 5.97
N ASP A 288 -12.93 16.45 6.46
CA ASP A 288 -13.43 15.61 7.55
C ASP A 288 -13.46 14.12 7.15
N HIS A 289 -13.88 13.82 5.91
CA HIS A 289 -13.82 12.46 5.36
C HIS A 289 -12.37 11.94 5.24
N LEU A 290 -11.45 12.76 4.73
CA LEU A 290 -10.05 12.35 4.57
C LEU A 290 -9.32 12.18 5.91
N ARG A 291 -9.61 13.01 6.91
CA ARG A 291 -9.11 12.83 8.28
C ARG A 291 -9.65 11.55 8.90
N ARG A 292 -10.94 11.25 8.71
CA ARG A 292 -11.53 9.96 9.12
C ARG A 292 -10.84 8.79 8.41
N ALA A 293 -10.54 8.91 7.12
CA ALA A 293 -9.82 7.88 6.38
C ALA A 293 -8.40 7.64 6.94
N VAL A 294 -7.69 8.70 7.34
CA VAL A 294 -6.39 8.57 8.04
C VAL A 294 -6.57 7.81 9.35
N GLN A 295 -7.58 8.15 10.17
CA GLN A 295 -7.83 7.48 11.43
C GLN A 295 -8.17 5.99 11.22
N LEU A 296 -9.12 5.69 10.33
CA LEU A 296 -9.50 4.31 9.99
C LEU A 296 -8.31 3.49 9.51
N SER A 297 -7.42 4.08 8.70
CA SER A 297 -6.21 3.42 8.19
C SER A 297 -5.18 3.13 9.26
N LEU A 298 -5.12 3.92 10.34
CA LEU A 298 -4.21 3.73 11.47
C LEU A 298 -4.80 2.76 12.51
N ASP A 299 -6.12 2.64 12.57
CA ASP A 299 -6.83 1.71 13.46
C ASP A 299 -6.88 0.28 12.92
N LEU A 300 -6.54 0.07 11.64
CA LEU A 300 -6.40 -1.26 11.04
C LEU A 300 -5.48 -2.14 11.90
N ALA A 301 -5.78 -3.45 11.91
CA ALA A 301 -4.90 -4.42 12.53
C ALA A 301 -3.53 -4.37 11.85
N TYR A 302 -2.48 -4.49 12.65
CA TYR A 302 -1.13 -4.56 12.13
C TYR A 302 -1.01 -5.67 11.06
N ASN A 303 -0.42 -5.30 9.93
CA ASN A 303 -0.16 -6.21 8.83
C ASN A 303 1.02 -5.73 8.00
N GLU A 304 1.73 -6.68 7.41
CA GLU A 304 2.79 -6.44 6.44
C GLU A 304 2.54 -7.29 5.19
N PRO A 305 2.49 -6.68 4.01
CA PRO A 305 2.39 -5.24 3.75
C PRO A 305 1.18 -4.57 4.40
N TRP A 306 1.27 -3.25 4.64
CA TRP A 306 0.17 -2.50 5.26
C TRP A 306 -1.12 -2.66 4.45
N GLY A 307 -2.24 -2.95 5.13
CA GLY A 307 -3.51 -3.28 4.47
C GLY A 307 -3.98 -2.21 3.48
N GLN A 308 -3.84 -0.94 3.86
CA GLN A 308 -3.97 0.21 2.97
C GLN A 308 -2.57 0.65 2.49
N MET A 309 -2.11 0.11 1.36
CA MET A 309 -0.72 0.27 0.89
C MET A 309 -0.30 1.71 0.57
N GLN A 310 -1.22 2.56 0.10
CA GLN A 310 -0.96 3.99 -0.06
C GLN A 310 -1.29 4.72 1.24
N PRO A 311 -0.32 5.37 1.91
CA PRO A 311 -0.62 6.19 3.08
C PRO A 311 -1.65 7.27 2.77
N VAL A 312 -2.78 7.25 3.48
CA VAL A 312 -3.87 8.22 3.31
C VAL A 312 -3.41 9.65 3.61
N ARG A 313 -2.39 9.80 4.46
CA ARG A 313 -1.72 11.07 4.74
C ARG A 313 -1.15 11.74 3.49
N HIS A 314 -0.73 10.97 2.48
CA HIS A 314 -0.30 11.55 1.20
C HIS A 314 -1.47 12.22 0.45
N ILE A 315 -2.66 11.63 0.51
CA ILE A 315 -3.87 12.21 -0.10
C ILE A 315 -4.25 13.49 0.63
N LEU A 316 -4.47 13.38 1.96
CA LEU A 316 -4.86 14.51 2.80
C LEU A 316 -3.86 15.67 2.70
N GLY A 317 -2.57 15.39 2.85
CA GLY A 317 -1.53 16.41 2.80
C GLY A 317 -1.43 17.12 1.44
N ALA A 318 -1.62 16.40 0.33
CA ALA A 318 -1.59 17.01 -1.01
C ALA A 318 -2.76 17.97 -1.23
N LEU A 319 -3.96 17.56 -0.82
CA LEU A 319 -5.19 18.31 -1.03
C LEU A 319 -5.31 19.51 -0.06
N LEU A 320 -4.79 19.38 1.17
CA LEU A 320 -4.63 20.50 2.11
C LEU A 320 -3.69 21.56 1.53
N LEU A 321 -2.51 21.14 1.07
CA LEU A 321 -1.53 22.06 0.51
C LEU A 321 -2.06 22.77 -0.76
N GLU A 322 -2.82 22.06 -1.60
CA GLU A 322 -3.48 22.65 -2.77
C GLU A 322 -4.49 23.75 -2.41
N GLN A 323 -5.12 23.68 -1.24
CA GLN A 323 -6.02 24.73 -0.74
C GLN A 323 -5.35 25.76 0.16
N GLY A 324 -4.03 25.66 0.39
CA GLY A 324 -3.27 26.60 1.22
C GLY A 324 -3.35 26.33 2.73
N GLU A 325 -3.84 25.16 3.14
CA GLU A 325 -3.91 24.71 4.54
C GLU A 325 -2.54 24.20 5.03
N ILE A 326 -1.54 25.09 4.96
CA ILE A 326 -0.11 24.78 5.12
C ILE A 326 0.21 24.17 6.50
N ALA A 327 -0.35 24.75 7.57
CA ALA A 327 -0.03 24.33 8.93
C ALA A 327 -0.47 22.88 9.21
N GLU A 328 -1.65 22.49 8.72
CA GLU A 328 -2.14 21.12 8.87
C GLU A 328 -1.38 20.16 7.93
N ALA A 329 -1.12 20.56 6.68
CA ALA A 329 -0.32 19.76 5.76
C ALA A 329 1.06 19.42 6.37
N GLU A 330 1.70 20.38 7.06
CA GLU A 330 3.00 20.15 7.70
C GLU A 330 2.88 19.10 8.80
N ALA A 331 1.88 19.21 9.67
CA ALA A 331 1.63 18.24 10.73
C ALA A 331 1.38 16.83 10.17
N VAL A 332 0.62 16.74 9.08
CA VAL A 332 0.33 15.49 8.37
C VAL A 332 1.63 14.84 7.85
N TYR A 333 2.48 15.59 7.15
CA TYR A 333 3.72 15.02 6.59
C TYR A 333 4.78 14.72 7.64
N ARG A 334 4.89 15.52 8.71
CA ARG A 334 5.80 15.20 9.83
C ARG A 334 5.38 13.91 10.54
N ALA A 335 4.07 13.68 10.69
CA ALA A 335 3.56 12.43 11.22
C ALA A 335 3.76 11.25 10.25
N ASP A 336 3.69 11.50 8.94
CA ASP A 336 3.92 10.51 7.90
C ASP A 336 5.36 9.99 7.89
N ILE A 337 6.35 10.86 7.74
CA ILE A 337 7.77 10.46 7.64
C ILE A 337 8.31 9.84 8.94
N LYS A 338 7.65 10.09 10.08
CA LYS A 338 7.96 9.42 11.35
C LYS A 338 7.56 7.95 11.32
N LEU A 339 6.45 7.63 10.67
CA LEU A 339 5.94 6.26 10.55
C LEU A 339 6.60 5.54 9.36
N TRP A 340 6.59 6.17 8.18
CA TRP A 340 7.13 5.66 6.94
C TRP A 340 8.48 6.31 6.66
N LYS A 341 9.53 5.80 7.31
CA LYS A 341 10.88 6.35 7.17
C LYS A 341 11.35 6.34 5.72
N ASP A 342 12.09 7.36 5.32
CA ASP A 342 12.75 7.48 4.01
C ASP A 342 11.87 7.26 2.77
N ASN A 343 10.55 7.38 2.91
CA ASN A 343 9.64 7.26 1.77
C ASN A 343 9.67 8.57 0.94
N MET A 344 9.87 8.46 -0.38
CA MET A 344 10.06 9.66 -1.24
C MET A 344 8.85 10.61 -1.23
N TRP A 345 7.67 10.11 -0.93
CA TRP A 345 6.41 10.84 -1.02
C TRP A 345 6.20 11.74 0.19
N GLY A 346 6.34 11.22 1.41
CA GLY A 346 6.31 12.00 2.63
C GLY A 346 7.40 13.08 2.64
N VAL A 347 8.61 12.75 2.15
CA VAL A 347 9.72 13.71 2.01
C VAL A 347 9.36 14.83 1.01
N LEU A 348 8.80 14.50 -0.16
CA LEU A 348 8.30 15.49 -1.12
C LEU A 348 7.22 16.39 -0.49
N GLY A 349 6.29 15.80 0.25
CA GLY A 349 5.20 16.50 0.89
C GLY A 349 5.67 17.50 1.94
N LEU A 350 6.61 17.09 2.78
CA LEU A 350 7.22 17.97 3.77
C LEU A 350 8.03 19.08 3.10
N LYS A 351 8.85 18.75 2.09
CA LYS A 351 9.57 19.74 1.27
C LYS A 351 8.62 20.81 0.72
N ASN A 352 7.58 20.41 0.00
CA ASN A 352 6.65 21.34 -0.64
C ASN A 352 5.90 22.21 0.38
N THR A 353 5.57 21.63 1.55
CA THR A 353 4.92 22.38 2.63
C THR A 353 5.86 23.41 3.25
N LEU A 354 7.13 23.04 3.50
CA LEU A 354 8.14 23.96 4.04
C LEU A 354 8.44 25.10 3.06
N GLU A 355 8.50 24.82 1.75
CA GLU A 355 8.63 25.84 0.70
C GLU A 355 7.44 26.81 0.72
N ALA A 356 6.21 26.30 0.78
CA ALA A 356 4.99 27.12 0.82
C ALA A 356 4.89 27.99 2.08
N LYS A 357 5.42 27.50 3.22
CA LYS A 357 5.46 28.22 4.49
C LYS A 357 6.52 29.34 4.52
N GLY A 358 7.49 29.33 3.61
CA GLY A 358 8.70 30.14 3.73
C GLY A 358 9.58 29.67 4.89
N GLY A 359 9.70 28.35 5.07
CA GLY A 359 10.46 27.70 6.15
C GLY A 359 11.96 27.98 6.11
N VAL A 360 12.68 27.42 7.10
CA VAL A 360 14.15 27.58 7.22
C VAL A 360 14.84 26.95 6.00
N GLU A 361 15.70 27.72 5.34
CA GLU A 361 16.37 27.33 4.09
C GLU A 361 17.10 25.99 4.22
N ASP A 362 17.75 25.73 5.36
CA ASP A 362 18.47 24.49 5.62
C ASP A 362 17.54 23.25 5.70
N GLU A 363 16.35 23.37 6.31
CA GLU A 363 15.39 22.26 6.42
C GLU A 363 14.77 21.95 5.05
N VAL A 364 14.41 22.99 4.29
CA VAL A 364 13.94 22.85 2.90
C VAL A 364 14.99 22.15 2.05
N LYS A 365 16.25 22.60 2.14
CA LYS A 365 17.37 22.00 1.41
C LYS A 365 17.58 20.54 1.78
N ALA A 366 17.57 20.20 3.08
CA ALA A 366 17.71 18.83 3.53
C ALA A 366 16.62 17.91 2.96
N MET A 367 15.37 18.35 2.95
CA MET A 367 14.26 17.58 2.35
C MET A 367 14.36 17.51 0.83
N ALA A 368 14.87 18.56 0.17
CA ALA A 368 15.11 18.56 -1.27
C ALA A 368 16.22 17.58 -1.68
N ASP A 369 17.33 17.56 -0.95
CA ASP A 369 18.44 16.63 -1.18
C ASP A 369 17.99 15.18 -0.96
N LEU A 370 17.24 14.92 0.13
CA LEU A 370 16.70 13.59 0.42
C LEU A 370 15.69 13.15 -0.65
N PHE A 371 14.77 14.03 -1.06
CA PHE A 371 13.83 13.72 -2.14
C PHE A 371 14.58 13.42 -3.45
N ALA A 372 15.57 14.24 -3.81
CA ALA A 372 16.37 14.05 -5.01
C ALA A 372 17.14 12.72 -4.98
N GLU A 373 17.56 12.24 -3.82
CA GLU A 373 18.21 10.94 -3.67
C GLU A 373 17.20 9.78 -3.79
N ARG A 374 16.09 9.84 -3.04
CA ARG A 374 15.09 8.75 -2.98
C ARG A 374 14.31 8.61 -4.29
N SER A 375 14.07 9.71 -5.02
CA SER A 375 13.36 9.70 -6.30
C SER A 375 14.20 9.26 -7.50
N LYS A 376 15.52 9.00 -7.36
CA LYS A 376 16.39 8.55 -8.49
C LYS A 376 15.92 7.28 -9.18
N ARG A 377 15.18 6.43 -8.46
CA ARG A 377 14.69 5.13 -8.94
C ARG A 377 13.24 5.18 -9.38
N ALA A 378 12.54 6.30 -9.17
CA ALA A 378 11.14 6.41 -9.53
C ALA A 378 10.97 6.47 -11.05
N ASP A 379 10.04 5.68 -11.59
CA ASP A 379 9.69 5.72 -13.01
C ASP A 379 9.00 7.05 -13.37
N ILE A 380 8.29 7.61 -12.39
CA ILE A 380 7.55 8.85 -12.48
C ILE A 380 7.98 9.72 -11.30
N VAL A 381 8.56 10.89 -11.57
CA VAL A 381 8.93 11.85 -10.52
C VAL A 381 7.75 12.79 -10.28
N PRO A 382 7.03 12.65 -9.15
CA PRO A 382 5.86 13.47 -8.88
C PRO A 382 6.25 14.89 -8.44
N SER A 383 5.39 15.87 -8.70
CA SER A 383 5.47 17.22 -8.10
C SER A 383 4.63 17.34 -6.83
N LYS A 384 3.67 16.44 -6.62
CA LYS A 384 2.78 16.36 -5.45
C LYS A 384 2.66 14.91 -4.97
N THR A 385 2.36 14.71 -3.69
CA THR A 385 2.33 13.36 -3.08
C THR A 385 1.12 12.51 -3.47
N CYS A 386 0.13 13.13 -4.12
CA CYS A 386 -1.06 12.49 -4.70
C CYS A 386 -1.33 13.05 -6.09
N PHE A 387 -1.68 12.18 -7.04
CA PHE A 387 -2.09 12.59 -8.38
C PHE A 387 -3.53 13.13 -8.46
N CYS A 388 -4.29 13.00 -7.36
CA CYS A 388 -5.61 13.61 -7.19
C CYS A 388 -5.54 15.15 -7.12
N ALA A 389 -4.41 15.68 -6.62
CA ALA A 389 -4.11 17.09 -6.67
C ALA A 389 -3.73 17.50 -8.12
N GLN A 390 -4.17 18.68 -8.56
CA GLN A 390 -3.94 19.18 -9.91
C GLN A 390 -2.45 19.48 -10.16
N ASN A 391 -1.97 19.42 -11.41
CA ASN A 391 -0.56 19.69 -11.74
C ASN A 391 0.45 18.82 -10.94
N SER A 392 0.09 17.56 -10.69
CA SER A 392 0.84 16.59 -9.87
C SER A 392 2.01 15.89 -10.57
N ILE A 393 2.15 16.12 -11.87
CA ILE A 393 3.35 15.79 -12.65
C ILE A 393 4.13 17.09 -12.87
N LYS A 394 5.45 17.04 -12.74
CA LYS A 394 6.31 18.16 -13.11
C LYS A 394 6.17 18.37 -14.61
N GLU A 395 5.55 19.47 -15.04
CA GLU A 395 5.57 19.85 -16.45
C GLU A 395 7.04 20.09 -16.84
N ASP A 396 7.58 19.26 -17.72
CA ASP A 396 8.80 19.61 -18.45
C ASP A 396 8.45 20.82 -19.30
N LYS A 397 8.81 22.02 -18.83
CA LYS A 397 8.83 23.25 -19.63
C LYS A 397 9.92 23.21 -20.70
N CYS A 398 10.10 22.08 -21.38
CA CYS A 398 10.93 21.93 -22.56
C CYS A 398 10.03 21.61 -23.75
N CYS A 399 9.90 22.62 -24.63
CA CYS A 399 9.26 22.60 -25.95
C CYS A 399 7.75 22.90 -26.00
N LYS A 400 7.38 24.14 -25.67
CA LYS A 400 6.38 24.89 -26.46
C LYS A 400 6.91 26.30 -26.69
N ASN A 401 7.64 26.48 -27.79
CA ASN A 401 7.81 27.75 -28.48
C ASN A 401 7.16 27.64 -29.85
#